data_AF-A0A8T6FJG9-F1
#
_entry.id   AF-A0A8T6FJG9-F1
#
_cell.length_a   1.000
_cell.length_b   1.000
_cell.length_c   1.000
_cell.angle_alpha   90.00
_cell.angle_beta   90.00
_cell.angle_gamma   90.00
#
_symmetry.space_group_name_H-M   'P 1'
#
loop_
_entity.id
_entity.type
_entity.pdbx_description
1 polymer ?
#
loop_
_entity_poly.entity_id
_entity_poly.type
_entity_poly.pdbx_seq_one_letter_code
_entity_poly.pdbx_strand_id
1 'polypeptide(L)'
;MKRIMRPWHDVTLKQFRFGDEVWPLEPKSAFYDWLYIRALCEHDQSDQIRQELIEYDAFTDIEFNPARSFNCQARSCALFAALDRRSALGRTETRDEFLELLAQHHYGRASGSLLAV
;
A
#
# COMPACT_ATOMS: atom_id res chain seq x y z
N MET A 1 -9.21 -22.26 14.77
CA MET A 1 -7.91 -22.96 14.85
C MET A 1 -6.86 -22.15 14.08
N LYS A 2 -6.09 -21.28 14.75
CA LYS A 2 -5.01 -20.51 14.10
C LYS A 2 -3.82 -21.45 13.92
N ARG A 3 -3.56 -21.88 12.68
CA ARG A 3 -2.43 -22.77 12.35
C ARG A 3 -1.14 -22.01 12.68
N ILE A 4 -0.41 -22.47 13.71
CA ILE A 4 0.91 -21.93 14.04
C ILE A 4 1.83 -22.28 12.87
N MET A 5 2.06 -21.32 11.97
CA MET A 5 3.14 -21.43 10.99
C MET A 5 4.45 -21.52 11.77
N ARG A 6 5.27 -22.54 11.47
CA ARG A 6 6.59 -22.70 12.06
C ARG A 6 7.37 -21.38 11.89
N PRO A 7 8.08 -20.90 12.92
CA PRO A 7 8.86 -19.69 12.79
C PRO A 7 9.99 -19.98 11.81
N TRP A 8 9.94 -19.32 10.67
CA TRP A 8 11.05 -19.34 9.75
C TRP A 8 12.10 -18.36 10.26
N HIS A 9 13.01 -18.85 11.10
CA HIS A 9 14.24 -18.13 11.36
C HIS A 9 15.11 -18.32 10.10
N ASP A 10 15.55 -17.20 9.50
CA ASP A 10 16.37 -17.09 8.28
C ASP A 10 15.69 -17.13 6.89
N VAL A 11 14.51 -16.52 6.72
CA VAL A 11 14.03 -16.17 5.37
C VAL A 11 13.87 -14.68 5.20
N THR A 12 14.59 -14.16 4.21
CA THR A 12 14.47 -12.79 3.74
C THR A 12 13.50 -12.76 2.56
N LEU A 13 12.48 -11.91 2.63
CA LEU A 13 11.62 -11.61 1.49
C LEU A 13 12.47 -10.99 0.37
N LYS A 14 12.38 -11.52 -0.85
CA LYS A 14 13.17 -11.05 -2.00
C LYS A 14 12.40 -10.09 -2.91
N GLN A 15 11.12 -10.37 -3.15
CA GLN A 15 10.22 -9.58 -4.00
C GLN A 15 8.78 -10.06 -3.82
N PHE A 16 7.83 -9.26 -4.26
CA PHE A 16 6.47 -9.74 -4.54
C PHE A 16 6.31 -9.99 -6.04
N ARG A 17 5.43 -10.93 -6.40
CA ARG A 17 5.06 -11.18 -7.80
C ARG A 17 3.54 -11.28 -7.90
N PHE A 18 2.95 -10.57 -8.85
CA PHE A 18 1.53 -10.60 -9.15
C PHE A 18 1.36 -10.69 -10.66
N GLY A 19 0.80 -11.82 -11.15
CA GLY A 19 0.88 -12.16 -12.56
C GLY A 19 2.34 -12.19 -13.04
N ASP A 20 2.62 -11.47 -14.12
CA ASP A 20 3.97 -11.30 -14.69
C ASP A 20 4.75 -10.12 -14.10
N GLU A 21 4.13 -9.34 -13.21
CA GLU A 21 4.76 -8.18 -12.60
C GLU A 21 5.57 -8.54 -11.36
N VAL A 22 6.82 -8.06 -11.32
CA VAL A 22 7.68 -8.13 -10.15
C VAL A 22 7.67 -6.78 -9.43
N TRP A 23 7.45 -6.81 -8.13
CA TRP A 23 7.35 -5.61 -7.30
C TRP A 23 8.60 -5.44 -6.43
N PRO A 24 9.15 -4.21 -6.35
CA PRO A 24 10.28 -3.93 -5.47
C PRO A 24 9.87 -4.07 -4.00
N LEU A 25 10.85 -4.28 -3.13
CA LEU A 25 10.63 -4.31 -1.68
C LEU A 25 10.55 -2.91 -1.05
N GLU A 26 10.88 -1.87 -1.82
CA GLU A 26 10.81 -0.49 -1.38
C GLU A 26 10.03 0.36 -2.40
N PRO A 27 9.06 1.17 -1.96
CA PRO A 27 8.60 1.32 -0.57
C PRO A 27 7.95 0.05 -0.01
N LYS A 28 8.25 -0.32 1.24
CA LYS A 28 7.80 -1.58 1.87
C LYS A 28 6.30 -1.89 1.76
N SER A 29 5.44 -0.86 1.74
CA SER A 29 3.98 -1.05 1.63
C SER A 29 3.46 -0.96 0.20
N ALA A 30 4.27 -0.55 -0.79
CA ALA A 30 3.79 -0.18 -2.12
C ALA A 30 2.95 -1.28 -2.78
N PHE A 31 3.40 -2.53 -2.72
CA PHE A 31 2.66 -3.66 -3.28
C PHE A 31 1.27 -3.83 -2.67
N TYR A 32 1.17 -3.79 -1.34
CA TYR A 32 -0.12 -3.97 -0.66
C TYR A 32 -1.02 -2.73 -0.77
N ASP A 33 -0.44 -1.53 -0.69
CA ASP A 33 -1.19 -0.28 -0.90
C ASP A 33 -1.84 -0.28 -2.29
N TRP A 34 -1.08 -0.64 -3.33
CA TRP A 34 -1.60 -0.79 -4.68
C TRP A 34 -2.71 -1.83 -4.74
N LEU A 35 -2.47 -3.04 -4.21
CA LEU A 35 -3.43 -4.14 -4.27
C LEU A 35 -4.78 -3.77 -3.63
N TYR A 36 -4.76 -3.10 -2.47
CA TYR A 36 -5.97 -2.64 -1.81
C TYR A 36 -6.68 -1.53 -2.60
N ILE A 37 -5.93 -0.56 -3.15
CA ILE A 37 -6.51 0.50 -3.96
C ILE A 37 -7.14 -0.06 -5.23
N ARG A 38 -6.47 -0.98 -5.93
CA ARG A 38 -7.03 -1.67 -7.11
C ARG A 38 -8.32 -2.40 -6.78
N ALA A 39 -8.34 -3.15 -5.67
CA ALA A 39 -9.53 -3.86 -5.24
C ALA A 39 -10.70 -2.91 -4.96
N LEU A 40 -10.44 -1.72 -4.41
CA LEU A 40 -11.46 -0.68 -4.23
C LEU A 40 -11.91 -0.10 -5.58
N CYS A 41 -11.01 0.15 -6.53
CA CYS A 41 -11.34 0.77 -7.81
C CYS A 41 -12.05 -0.17 -8.81
N GLU A 42 -11.74 -1.47 -8.80
CA GLU A 42 -12.21 -2.43 -9.82
C GLU A 42 -13.56 -3.06 -9.51
N HIS A 43 -14.08 -2.91 -8.29
CA HIS A 43 -15.29 -3.61 -7.86
C HIS A 43 -16.53 -2.72 -7.99
N ASP A 44 -17.45 -3.04 -8.89
CA ASP A 44 -18.66 -2.22 -9.16
C ASP A 44 -19.54 -1.93 -7.93
N GLN A 45 -19.46 -2.75 -6.88
CA GLN A 45 -20.22 -2.54 -5.64
C GLN A 45 -19.45 -1.74 -4.58
N SER A 46 -18.23 -1.28 -4.88
CA SER A 46 -17.41 -0.52 -3.93
C SER A 46 -17.76 0.95 -3.88
N ASP A 47 -18.62 1.47 -4.78
CA ASP A 47 -18.91 2.90 -4.87
C ASP A 47 -19.36 3.48 -3.53
N GLN A 48 -20.25 2.80 -2.81
CA GLN A 48 -20.67 3.23 -1.48
C GLN A 48 -19.50 3.26 -0.50
N ILE A 49 -18.66 2.23 -0.48
CA ILE A 49 -17.49 2.14 0.40
C ILE A 49 -16.48 3.25 0.08
N ARG A 50 -16.25 3.53 -1.20
CA ARG A 50 -15.35 4.60 -1.66
C ARG A 50 -15.85 5.97 -1.22
N GLN A 51 -17.16 6.23 -1.37
CA GLN A 51 -17.78 7.47 -0.91
C GLN A 51 -17.68 7.60 0.61
N GLU A 52 -17.95 6.54 1.37
CA GLU A 52 -17.81 6.57 2.83
C GLU A 52 -16.35 6.77 3.27
N LEU A 53 -15.39 6.16 2.58
CA LEU A 53 -13.96 6.28 2.91
C LEU A 53 -13.47 7.72 2.80
N ILE A 54 -13.86 8.47 1.77
CA ILE A 54 -13.33 9.82 1.54
C ILE A 54 -13.84 10.87 2.54
N GLU A 55 -14.93 10.57 3.26
CA GLU A 55 -15.48 11.40 4.33
C GLU A 55 -14.62 11.41 5.61
N TYR A 56 -13.72 10.45 5.78
CA TYR A 56 -12.85 10.37 6.95
C TYR A 56 -11.50 11.07 6.74
N ASP A 57 -11.04 11.80 7.75
CA ASP A 57 -9.73 12.45 7.73
C ASP A 57 -8.60 11.63 8.36
N ALA A 58 -8.95 10.60 9.13
CA ALA A 58 -7.98 9.75 9.83
C ALA A 58 -8.40 8.29 9.79
N PHE A 59 -7.42 7.41 9.61
CA PHE A 59 -7.59 5.97 9.55
C PHE A 59 -6.66 5.33 10.56
N THR A 60 -7.17 4.36 11.32
CA THR A 60 -6.39 3.60 12.29
C THR A 60 -6.63 2.12 12.09
N ASP A 61 -5.61 1.33 12.41
CA ASP A 61 -5.65 -0.13 12.29
C ASP A 61 -5.29 -0.72 13.65
N ILE A 62 -6.29 -1.34 14.29
CA ILE A 62 -6.15 -1.95 15.61
C ILE A 62 -5.25 -3.19 15.60
N GLU A 63 -5.04 -3.81 14.44
CA GLU A 63 -4.20 -4.99 14.27
C GLU A 63 -2.78 -4.62 13.81
N PHE A 64 -2.51 -3.34 13.55
CA PHE A 64 -1.20 -2.89 13.11
C PHE A 64 -0.13 -3.13 14.19
N ASN A 65 0.86 -3.94 13.84
CA ASN A 65 2.01 -4.22 14.69
C ASN A 65 3.30 -4.15 13.87
N PRO A 66 4.07 -3.04 13.96
CA PRO A 66 5.26 -2.83 13.14
C PRO A 66 6.39 -3.84 13.41
N ALA A 67 6.36 -4.53 14.56
CA ALA A 67 7.30 -5.60 14.87
C ALA A 67 6.98 -6.92 14.14
N ARG A 68 5.76 -7.07 13.60
CA ARG A 68 5.29 -8.30 12.95
C ARG A 68 4.91 -8.12 11.49
N SER A 69 4.39 -6.95 11.11
CA SER A 69 3.94 -6.64 9.76
C SER A 69 4.15 -5.16 9.46
N PHE A 70 4.69 -4.87 8.28
CA PHE A 70 4.75 -3.50 7.76
C PHE A 70 3.43 -3.08 7.10
N ASN A 71 2.66 -4.05 6.61
CA ASN A 71 1.40 -3.79 5.93
C ASN A 71 0.36 -3.27 6.93
N CYS A 72 -0.42 -2.28 6.49
CA CYS A 72 -1.40 -1.57 7.29
C CYS A 72 -2.57 -1.18 6.41
N GLN A 73 -3.75 -1.75 6.64
CA GLN A 73 -4.94 -1.50 5.81
C GLN A 73 -5.39 -0.04 5.92
N ALA A 74 -5.28 0.54 7.13
CA ALA A 74 -5.57 1.95 7.37
C ALA A 74 -4.69 2.89 6.53
N ARG A 75 -3.42 2.53 6.31
CA ARG A 75 -2.51 3.29 5.44
C ARG A 75 -3.01 3.28 4.00
N SER A 76 -3.44 2.13 3.50
CA SER A 76 -3.94 2.01 2.12
C SER A 76 -5.25 2.80 1.95
N CYS A 77 -6.15 2.78 2.93
CA CYS A 77 -7.35 3.63 2.94
C CYS A 77 -7.01 5.13 2.97
N ALA A 78 -6.06 5.55 3.80
CA ALA A 78 -5.61 6.94 3.85
C ALA A 78 -4.99 7.38 2.51
N LEU A 79 -4.21 6.50 1.87
CA LEU A 79 -3.65 6.76 0.54
C LEU A 79 -4.75 6.86 -0.51
N PHE A 80 -5.72 5.94 -0.51
CA PHE A 80 -6.88 6.00 -1.39
C PHE A 80 -7.60 7.35 -1.29
N ALA A 81 -7.98 7.78 -0.08
CA ALA A 81 -8.67 9.05 0.14
C ALA A 81 -7.82 10.25 -0.31
N ALA A 82 -6.50 10.23 -0.07
CA ALA A 82 -5.60 11.28 -0.52
C ALA A 82 -5.49 11.36 -2.05
N LEU A 83 -5.50 10.21 -2.74
CA LEU A 83 -5.45 10.16 -4.21
C LEU A 83 -6.77 10.57 -4.85
N ASP A 84 -7.91 10.18 -4.26
CA ASP A 84 -9.23 10.57 -4.72
C ASP A 84 -9.41 12.10 -4.67
N ARG A 85 -9.09 12.71 -3.53
CA ARG A 85 -9.11 14.17 -3.33
C ARG A 85 -8.21 14.95 -4.31
N ARG A 86 -7.21 14.28 -4.89
CA ARG A 86 -6.28 14.86 -5.88
C ARG A 86 -6.60 14.47 -7.31
N SER A 87 -7.69 13.74 -7.54
CA SER A 87 -8.05 13.17 -8.85
C SER A 87 -6.91 12.35 -9.48
N ALA A 88 -6.14 11.64 -8.64
CA ALA A 88 -4.94 10.90 -9.03
C ALA A 88 -5.12 9.38 -9.03
N LEU A 89 -6.33 8.87 -8.75
CA LEU A 89 -6.60 7.42 -8.71
C LEU A 89 -6.29 6.70 -10.03
N GLY A 90 -6.45 7.36 -11.19
CA GLY A 90 -6.10 6.78 -12.49
C GLY A 90 -4.62 6.38 -12.60
N ARG A 91 -3.73 7.05 -11.84
CA ARG A 91 -2.30 6.69 -11.79
C ARG A 91 -2.01 5.42 -10.98
N THR A 92 -3.04 4.74 -10.51
CA THR A 92 -2.91 3.43 -9.85
C THR A 92 -3.15 2.27 -10.82
N GLU A 93 -3.50 2.53 -12.08
CA GLU A 93 -3.81 1.49 -13.08
C GLU A 93 -2.66 0.55 -13.39
N THR A 94 -1.44 1.07 -13.41
CA THR A 94 -0.25 0.25 -13.64
C THR A 94 0.69 0.32 -12.45
N ARG A 95 1.48 -0.75 -12.25
CA ARG A 95 2.54 -0.77 -11.24
C ARG A 95 3.48 0.42 -11.39
N ASP A 96 3.93 0.68 -12.62
CA ASP A 96 5.00 1.65 -12.86
C ASP A 96 4.54 3.09 -12.62
N GLU A 97 3.33 3.46 -13.06
CA GLU A 97 2.76 4.78 -12.76
C GLU A 97 2.53 4.96 -11.26
N PHE A 98 2.09 3.90 -10.58
CA PHE A 98 1.89 3.94 -9.14
C PHE A 98 3.21 4.14 -8.40
N LEU A 99 4.26 3.39 -8.75
CA LEU A 99 5.58 3.55 -8.15
C LEU A 99 6.17 4.94 -8.41
N GLU A 100 5.97 5.48 -9.62
CA GLU A 100 6.41 6.83 -9.95
C GLU A 100 5.66 7.88 -9.12
N LEU A 101 4.34 7.73 -8.96
CA LEU A 101 3.51 8.57 -8.11
C LEU A 101 4.01 8.58 -6.65
N LEU A 102 4.35 7.41 -6.10
CA LEU A 102 4.91 7.29 -4.76
C LEU A 102 6.27 7.99 -4.66
N ALA A 103 7.14 7.81 -5.66
CA ALA A 103 8.46 8.43 -5.70
C ALA A 103 8.39 9.96 -5.74
N GLN A 104 7.49 10.52 -6.55
CA GLN A 104 7.25 11.97 -6.67
C GLN A 104 6.84 12.61 -5.34
N HIS A 105 6.16 11.86 -4.47
CA HIS A 105 5.69 12.33 -3.16
C HIS A 105 6.58 11.91 -1.99
N HIS A 106 7.77 11.34 -2.28
CA HIS A 106 8.67 10.77 -1.27
C HIS A 106 7.99 9.76 -0.33
N TYR A 107 6.95 9.09 -0.81
CA TYR A 107 6.12 8.20 -0.02
C TYR A 107 6.92 6.98 0.48
N GLY A 108 6.79 6.66 1.76
CA GLY A 108 7.43 5.49 2.36
C GLY A 108 8.96 5.57 2.48
N ARG A 109 9.59 6.71 2.15
CA ARG A 109 11.00 6.94 2.52
C ARG A 109 11.12 7.10 4.02
N ALA A 110 11.95 6.29 4.65
CA ALA A 110 12.46 6.62 5.97
C ALA A 110 13.25 7.93 5.85
N SER A 111 12.97 8.93 6.70
CA SER A 111 13.87 10.06 6.89
C SER A 111 15.24 9.54 7.31
N GLY A 112 16.14 9.32 6.35
CA GLY A 112 17.41 8.64 6.61
C GLY A 112 18.24 8.29 5.37
N SER A 113 18.02 8.93 4.22
CA SER A 113 18.92 8.86 3.07
C SER A 113 19.39 10.27 2.74
N LEU A 114 20.29 10.79 3.56
CA LEU A 114 21.21 11.85 3.14
C LEU A 114 22.16 11.23 2.10
N LEU A 115 21.73 11.25 0.85
CA LEU A 115 22.62 11.41 -0.30
C LEU A 115 21.89 12.37 -1.24
N ALA A 116 21.99 13.66 -0.88
CA ALA A 116 21.92 14.74 -1.83
C ALA A 116 23.30 14.83 -2.48
N VAL A 117 23.30 14.80 -3.82
CA VAL A 117 24.45 15.00 -4.73
C VAL A 117 25.51 13.90 -4.73
#